data_AF-A0A1Q7BES0-F1
#
_entry.id   AF-A0A1Q7BES0-F1
#
_cell.length_a   1.000
_cell.length_b   1.000
_cell.length_c   1.000
_cell.angle_alpha   90.00
_cell.angle_beta   90.00
_cell.angle_gamma   90.00
#
_symmetry.space_group_name_H-M   'P 1'
#
loop_
_entity.id
_entity.type
_entity.pdbx_description
1 polymer ?
#
loop_
_entity_poly.entity_id
_entity_poly.type
_entity_poly.pdbx_seq_one_letter_code
_entity_poly.pdbx_strand_id
1 'polypeptide(L)'
;MPTDDDKPLKTIHLISTMVAHMMRPGVVQVPGDVSVSEAALLLEREQVPCLLVKDTDTRFGLMTPTDIVRKVVAQGLEPHDIEVRTIMTRPVHFIEYDEALAEASTIMMATGASLLIVTKQNQPVGVLSAQDLMLTPPRCDTKIPVVVSVVGLASAQGLNYNAMITQLSHVGALVESTAKILTGTKVVLAFSIPGQNTPLTIHGTVLTSGVSGAESGEPSSVVRTWHVDIQFTDLSPTDLTRIRAWALQTMPPSHNRS
;
A
#
# COMPACT_ATOMS: atom_id res chain seq x y z
N MET A 1 38.37 27.65 -13.65
CA MET A 1 37.60 27.47 -12.39
C MET A 1 36.68 28.67 -12.22
N PRO A 2 35.46 28.55 -11.69
CA PRO A 2 34.66 27.36 -11.32
C PRO A 2 33.42 27.23 -12.26
N THR A 3 32.56 26.22 -12.28
CA THR A 3 32.49 24.84 -11.76
C THR A 3 31.44 24.15 -12.62
N ASP A 4 31.80 22.97 -13.11
CA ASP A 4 30.95 21.98 -13.75
C ASP A 4 30.03 21.38 -12.68
N ASP A 5 28.80 21.90 -12.53
CA ASP A 5 27.84 21.39 -11.55
C ASP A 5 26.36 21.61 -11.94
N ASP A 6 26.06 21.67 -13.24
CA ASP A 6 24.69 21.53 -13.75
C ASP A 6 24.46 20.09 -14.23
N LYS A 7 24.78 19.14 -13.33
CA LYS A 7 24.41 17.74 -13.53
C LYS A 7 22.90 17.64 -13.33
N PRO A 8 22.11 17.21 -14.33
CA PRO A 8 20.68 17.06 -14.14
C PRO A 8 20.46 16.08 -12.98
N LEU A 9 19.71 16.55 -11.98
CA LEU A 9 19.22 15.74 -10.87
C LEU A 9 18.65 14.46 -11.48
N LYS A 10 19.34 13.33 -11.24
CA LYS A 10 18.89 12.01 -11.69
C LYS A 10 17.43 11.86 -11.28
N THR A 11 16.54 11.81 -12.26
CA THR A 11 15.15 11.45 -12.06
C THR A 11 15.14 10.05 -11.48
N ILE A 12 15.05 9.95 -10.15
CA ILE A 12 14.84 8.70 -9.45
C ILE A 12 13.52 8.18 -10.02
N HIS A 13 13.58 7.04 -10.71
CA HIS A 13 12.41 6.32 -11.19
C HIS A 13 11.71 5.78 -9.93
N LEU A 14 10.91 6.64 -9.28
CA LEU A 14 10.06 6.28 -8.16
C LEU A 14 9.00 5.35 -8.74
N ILE A 15 9.21 4.05 -8.58
CA ILE A 15 8.17 3.05 -8.82
C ILE A 15 7.02 3.41 -7.88
N SER A 16 5.91 3.83 -8.48
CA SER A 16 4.78 4.41 -7.77
C SER A 16 4.16 3.36 -6.84
N THR A 17 4.15 3.65 -5.53
CA THR A 17 3.36 2.87 -4.59
C THR A 17 1.90 2.92 -5.04
N MET A 18 1.30 1.77 -5.33
CA MET A 18 -0.13 1.65 -5.68
C MET A 18 -1.04 1.67 -4.44
N VAL A 19 -2.33 1.93 -4.62
CA VAL A 19 -3.34 1.92 -3.55
C VAL A 19 -3.47 0.55 -2.88
N ALA A 20 -3.45 -0.54 -3.66
CA ALA A 20 -3.52 -1.91 -3.15
C ALA A 20 -2.45 -2.24 -2.11
N HIS A 21 -1.33 -1.54 -2.16
CA HIS A 21 -0.24 -1.68 -1.21
C HIS A 21 -0.61 -1.11 0.17
N MET A 22 -1.33 0.01 0.19
CA MET A 22 -1.54 0.79 1.42
C MET A 22 -2.92 0.56 2.04
N MET A 23 -3.86 0.02 1.28
CA MET A 23 -5.21 -0.18 1.76
C MET A 23 -5.28 -1.21 2.89
N ARG A 24 -6.24 -1.02 3.79
CA ARG A 24 -6.69 -2.08 4.67
C ARG A 24 -7.70 -2.94 3.92
N PRO A 25 -7.47 -4.26 3.79
CA PRO A 25 -8.40 -5.14 3.09
C PRO A 25 -9.70 -5.31 3.90
N GLY A 26 -10.80 -5.49 3.18
CA GLY A 26 -12.13 -5.63 3.77
C GLY A 26 -12.84 -4.30 3.94
N VAL A 27 -14.15 -4.33 3.70
CA VAL A 27 -15.05 -3.20 3.90
C VAL A 27 -16.37 -3.74 4.43
N VAL A 28 -16.74 -3.28 5.62
CA VAL A 28 -18.00 -3.69 6.24
C VAL A 28 -19.11 -2.85 5.64
N GLN A 29 -20.07 -3.52 5.01
CA GLN A 29 -21.24 -2.90 4.39
C GLN A 29 -22.47 -3.10 5.27
N VAL A 30 -23.27 -2.04 5.44
CA VAL A 30 -24.51 -2.08 6.21
C VAL A 30 -25.67 -1.44 5.45
N PRO A 31 -26.91 -1.95 5.60
CA PRO A 31 -28.10 -1.27 5.13
C PRO A 31 -28.29 0.09 5.80
N GLY A 32 -28.91 1.04 5.09
CA GLY A 32 -29.14 2.40 5.58
C GLY A 32 -30.19 2.53 6.69
N ASP A 33 -31.11 1.59 6.83
CA ASP A 33 -32.14 1.51 7.89
C ASP A 33 -31.62 0.94 9.22
N VAL A 34 -30.39 0.42 9.26
CA VAL A 34 -29.79 -0.03 10.52
C VAL A 34 -29.67 1.16 11.48
N SER A 35 -29.90 0.92 12.78
CA SER A 35 -29.76 1.95 13.80
C SER A 35 -28.30 2.38 13.99
N VAL A 36 -28.08 3.63 14.41
CA VAL A 36 -26.71 4.11 14.73
C VAL A 36 -26.08 3.28 15.85
N SER A 37 -26.88 2.82 16.83
CA SER A 37 -26.42 1.91 17.89
C SER A 37 -25.85 0.59 17.34
N GLU A 38 -26.59 -0.10 16.47
CA GLU A 38 -26.13 -1.36 15.87
C GLU A 38 -24.90 -1.15 14.99
N ALA A 39 -24.88 -0.05 14.23
CA ALA A 39 -23.74 0.31 13.40
C ALA A 39 -22.49 0.64 14.24
N ALA A 40 -22.64 1.29 15.39
CA ALA A 40 -21.54 1.52 16.33
C ALA A 40 -20.98 0.20 16.89
N LEU A 41 -21.84 -0.76 17.22
CA LEU A 41 -21.41 -2.11 17.65
C LEU A 41 -20.63 -2.84 16.55
N LEU A 42 -21.02 -2.68 15.28
CA LEU A 42 -20.28 -3.26 14.16
C LEU A 42 -18.90 -2.62 13.98
N LEU A 43 -18.79 -1.29 14.12
CA LEU A 43 -17.49 -0.61 14.08
C LEU A 43 -16.53 -1.18 15.15
N GLU A 44 -17.02 -1.36 16.38
CA GLU A 44 -16.22 -1.89 17.48
C GLU A 44 -15.87 -3.38 17.29
N ARG A 45 -16.87 -4.20 16.95
CA ARG A 45 -16.69 -5.65 16.80
C ARG A 45 -15.72 -6.00 15.68
N GLU A 46 -15.85 -5.32 14.54
CA GLU A 46 -15.01 -5.59 13.35
C GLU A 46 -13.70 -4.79 13.37
N GLN A 47 -13.51 -3.88 14.34
CA GLN A 47 -12.35 -3.00 14.45
C GLN A 47 -12.04 -2.22 13.15
N VAL A 48 -13.09 -1.78 12.45
CA VAL A 48 -12.97 -1.08 11.17
C VAL A 48 -13.11 0.43 11.35
N PRO A 49 -12.42 1.25 10.52
CA PRO A 49 -12.41 2.71 10.68
C PRO A 49 -13.72 3.38 10.26
N CYS A 50 -14.55 2.70 9.47
CA CYS A 50 -15.77 3.22 8.87
C CYS A 50 -16.66 2.08 8.38
N LEU A 51 -17.94 2.38 8.17
CA LEU A 51 -18.89 1.51 7.49
C LEU A 51 -19.30 2.11 6.16
N LEU A 52 -19.36 1.26 5.12
CA LEU A 52 -19.95 1.61 3.85
C LEU A 52 -21.47 1.35 3.91
N VAL A 53 -22.24 2.42 3.90
CA VAL A 53 -23.69 2.39 4.07
C VAL A 53 -24.34 2.27 2.70
N LYS A 54 -25.11 1.21 2.48
CA LYS A 54 -25.91 1.01 1.27
C LYS A 54 -27.35 1.46 1.53
N ASP A 55 -27.72 2.63 0.98
CA ASP A 55 -29.07 3.19 1.14
C ASP A 55 -30.03 2.70 0.04
N THR A 56 -29.52 2.56 -1.18
CA THR A 56 -30.22 1.90 -2.30
C THR A 56 -29.19 1.12 -3.12
N ASP A 57 -29.61 0.40 -4.15
CA ASP A 57 -28.69 -0.35 -5.02
C ASP A 57 -27.62 0.51 -5.70
N THR A 58 -27.87 1.81 -5.87
CA THR A 58 -26.96 2.74 -6.53
C THR A 58 -26.48 3.87 -5.63
N ARG A 59 -26.89 3.91 -4.36
CA ARG A 59 -26.54 5.01 -3.43
C ARG A 59 -25.80 4.47 -2.22
N PHE A 60 -24.55 4.90 -2.12
CA PHE A 60 -23.69 4.63 -1.00
C PHE A 60 -23.44 5.90 -0.18
N GLY A 61 -23.18 5.72 1.11
CA GLY A 61 -22.65 6.73 2.01
C GLY A 61 -21.59 6.13 2.91
N LEU A 62 -20.84 6.98 3.60
CA LEU A 62 -19.83 6.55 4.56
C LEU A 62 -20.26 6.98 5.96
N MET A 63 -20.14 6.09 6.94
CA MET A 63 -20.32 6.44 8.34
C MET A 63 -19.03 6.16 9.12
N THR A 64 -18.58 7.15 9.87
CA THR A 64 -17.40 7.06 10.74
C THR A 64 -17.79 7.30 12.21
N PRO A 65 -16.94 6.92 13.18
CA PRO A 65 -17.15 7.30 14.58
C PRO A 65 -17.35 8.81 14.77
N THR A 66 -16.65 9.62 13.98
CA THR A 66 -16.77 11.09 13.99
C THR A 66 -18.18 11.55 13.59
N ASP A 67 -18.83 10.87 12.65
CA ASP A 67 -20.21 11.18 12.27
C ASP A 67 -21.16 10.93 13.43
N ILE A 68 -21.00 9.82 14.16
CA ILE A 68 -21.80 9.49 15.35
C ILE A 68 -21.64 10.60 16.40
N VAL A 69 -20.40 10.96 16.72
CA VAL A 69 -20.12 11.99 17.72
C VAL A 69 -20.73 13.34 17.31
N ARG A 70 -20.54 13.77 16.06
CA ARG A 70 -20.93 15.12 15.61
C ARG A 70 -22.41 15.27 15.28
N LYS A 71 -23.03 14.22 14.72
CA LYS A 71 -24.39 14.28 14.16
C LYS A 71 -25.44 13.66 15.09
N VAL A 72 -25.03 12.83 16.06
CA VAL A 72 -25.94 12.20 17.03
C VAL A 72 -25.65 12.71 18.44
N VAL A 73 -24.47 12.40 18.98
CA VAL A 73 -24.15 12.68 20.39
C VAL A 73 -24.14 14.19 20.67
N ALA A 74 -23.45 14.97 19.84
CA ALA A 74 -23.38 16.42 19.99
C ALA A 74 -24.74 17.13 19.80
N GLN A 75 -25.71 16.46 19.17
CA GLN A 75 -27.08 16.96 18.99
C GLN A 75 -28.01 16.51 20.12
N GLY A 76 -27.54 15.69 21.08
CA GLY A 76 -28.36 15.14 22.15
C GLY A 76 -29.41 14.14 21.67
N LEU A 77 -29.14 13.46 20.55
CA LEU A 77 -30.06 12.50 19.94
C LEU A 77 -29.79 11.08 20.43
N GLU A 78 -30.85 10.28 20.48
CA GLU A 78 -30.79 8.88 20.88
C GLU A 78 -30.33 7.97 19.70
N PRO A 79 -29.19 7.26 19.81
CA PRO A 79 -28.64 6.50 18.68
C PRO A 79 -29.47 5.29 18.24
N HIS A 80 -30.38 4.81 19.08
CA HIS A 80 -31.26 3.68 18.76
C HIS A 80 -32.46 4.08 17.89
N ASP A 81 -32.85 5.37 17.93
CA ASP A 81 -33.99 5.90 17.18
C ASP A 81 -33.59 6.47 15.80
N ILE A 82 -32.28 6.51 15.52
CA ILE A 82 -31.74 7.11 14.30
C ILE A 82 -31.20 6.04 13.39
N GLU A 83 -31.65 6.08 12.14
CA GLU A 83 -31.11 5.26 11.07
C GLU A 83 -29.80 5.85 10.53
N VAL A 84 -28.84 4.98 10.22
CA VAL A 84 -27.52 5.37 9.70
C VAL A 84 -27.62 6.19 8.41
N ARG A 85 -28.62 5.94 7.56
CA ARG A 85 -28.82 6.70 6.31
C ARG A 85 -28.96 8.21 6.51
N THR A 86 -29.39 8.63 7.71
CA THR A 86 -29.61 10.05 8.04
C THR A 86 -28.32 10.76 8.42
N ILE A 87 -27.32 10.03 8.92
CA ILE A 87 -26.06 10.59 9.40
C ILE A 87 -24.86 10.27 8.50
N MET A 88 -24.99 9.38 7.53
CA MET A 88 -23.90 9.07 6.61
C MET A 88 -23.48 10.28 5.76
N THR A 89 -22.19 10.34 5.44
CA THR A 89 -21.59 11.37 4.60
C THR A 89 -21.61 10.95 3.13
N ARG A 90 -21.85 11.94 2.25
CA ARG A 90 -21.91 11.78 0.78
C ARG A 90 -21.20 12.97 0.11
N PRO A 91 -20.62 12.78 -1.10
CA PRO A 91 -20.49 11.51 -1.82
C PRO A 91 -19.44 10.59 -1.17
N VAL A 92 -19.52 9.28 -1.45
CA VAL A 92 -18.42 8.35 -1.14
C VAL A 92 -17.38 8.51 -2.25
N HIS A 93 -16.12 8.68 -1.85
CA HIS A 93 -15.01 8.74 -2.78
C HIS A 93 -14.41 7.34 -2.92
N PHE A 94 -14.36 6.86 -4.15
CA PHE A 94 -13.81 5.56 -4.52
C PHE A 94 -12.49 5.73 -5.26
N ILE A 95 -11.64 4.70 -5.20
CA ILE A 95 -10.40 4.63 -5.96
C ILE A 95 -10.11 3.16 -6.30
N GLU A 96 -9.67 2.88 -7.52
CA GLU A 96 -9.32 1.50 -7.88
C GLU A 96 -8.01 1.07 -7.20
N TYR A 97 -7.93 -0.21 -6.83
CA TYR A 97 -6.80 -0.79 -6.11
C TYR A 97 -5.48 -0.68 -6.89
N ASP A 98 -5.55 -0.65 -8.22
CA ASP A 98 -4.39 -0.56 -9.10
C ASP A 98 -3.99 0.89 -9.47
N GLU A 99 -4.63 1.89 -8.87
CA GLU A 99 -4.20 3.29 -9.02
C GLU A 99 -2.97 3.62 -8.19
N ALA A 100 -2.27 4.69 -8.59
CA ALA A 100 -1.15 5.24 -7.84
C ALA A 100 -1.61 5.87 -6.51
N LEU A 101 -0.83 5.69 -5.45
CA LEU A 101 -1.09 6.31 -4.14
C LEU A 101 -1.07 7.85 -4.18
N ALA A 102 -0.36 8.43 -5.15
CA ALA A 102 -0.37 9.86 -5.41
C ALA A 102 -1.77 10.34 -5.84
N GLU A 103 -2.53 9.51 -6.56
CA GLU A 103 -3.90 9.82 -6.96
C GLU A 103 -4.82 9.83 -5.74
N ALA A 104 -4.68 8.83 -4.85
CA ALA A 104 -5.38 8.82 -3.57
C ALA A 104 -5.14 10.10 -2.75
N SER A 105 -3.87 10.51 -2.66
CA SER A 105 -3.48 11.77 -1.99
C SER A 105 -4.15 12.98 -2.63
N THR A 106 -4.21 13.02 -3.96
CA THR A 106 -4.83 14.11 -4.73
C THR A 106 -6.34 14.19 -4.48
N ILE A 107 -7.04 13.05 -4.53
CA ILE A 107 -8.48 12.98 -4.23
C ILE A 107 -8.74 13.45 -2.80
N MET A 108 -7.98 12.96 -1.81
CA MET A 108 -8.15 13.36 -0.40
C MET A 108 -7.90 14.86 -0.20
N MET A 109 -6.87 15.44 -0.82
CA MET A 109 -6.60 16.88 -0.73
C MET A 109 -7.68 17.73 -1.40
N ALA A 110 -8.14 17.32 -2.59
CA ALA A 110 -9.14 18.06 -3.35
C ALA A 110 -10.54 18.03 -2.69
N THR A 111 -10.89 16.91 -2.07
CA THR A 111 -12.22 16.67 -1.48
C THR A 111 -12.27 16.98 0.01
N GLY A 112 -11.13 17.00 0.69
CA GLY A 112 -11.03 17.03 2.15
C GLY A 112 -11.43 15.71 2.83
N ALA A 113 -11.67 14.65 2.06
CA ALA A 113 -12.00 13.34 2.61
C ALA A 113 -10.77 12.70 3.26
N SER A 114 -10.93 12.18 4.48
CA SER A 114 -9.87 11.46 5.20
C SER A 114 -9.86 9.95 4.90
N LEU A 115 -10.84 9.45 4.16
CA LEU A 115 -11.05 8.05 3.84
C LEU A 115 -11.49 7.91 2.38
N LEU A 116 -10.95 6.91 1.70
CA LEU A 116 -11.38 6.44 0.38
C LEU A 116 -11.79 4.97 0.47
N ILE A 117 -12.84 4.60 -0.24
CA ILE A 117 -13.19 3.19 -0.44
C ILE A 117 -12.40 2.67 -1.63
N VAL A 118 -11.64 1.60 -1.41
CA VAL A 118 -10.86 0.97 -2.47
C VAL A 118 -11.71 -0.08 -3.17
N THR A 119 -11.74 -0.01 -4.50
CA THR A 119 -12.48 -0.92 -5.35
C THR A 119 -11.56 -1.79 -6.20
N LYS A 120 -12.07 -2.96 -6.59
CA LYS A 120 -11.48 -3.79 -7.64
C LYS A 120 -12.58 -4.15 -8.61
N GLN A 121 -12.47 -3.70 -9.86
CA GLN A 121 -13.55 -3.87 -10.84
C GLN A 121 -14.88 -3.33 -10.31
N ASN A 122 -14.85 -2.14 -9.71
CA ASN A 122 -16.01 -1.47 -9.12
C ASN A 122 -16.66 -2.22 -7.92
N GLN A 123 -16.00 -3.25 -7.38
CA GLN A 123 -16.43 -3.92 -6.15
C GLN A 123 -15.61 -3.41 -4.95
N PRO A 124 -16.22 -2.96 -3.85
CA PRO A 124 -15.50 -2.54 -2.66
C PRO A 124 -14.66 -3.69 -2.06
N VAL A 125 -13.35 -3.50 -1.95
CA VAL A 125 -12.40 -4.51 -1.44
C VAL A 125 -11.56 -4.03 -0.26
N GLY A 126 -11.55 -2.73 0.03
CA GLY A 126 -10.76 -2.20 1.13
C GLY A 126 -11.05 -0.74 1.46
N VAL A 127 -10.31 -0.21 2.42
CA VAL A 127 -10.38 1.18 2.87
C VAL A 127 -8.98 1.75 2.95
N LEU A 128 -8.80 2.97 2.43
CA LEU A 128 -7.56 3.72 2.53
C LEU A 128 -7.81 5.01 3.31
N SER A 129 -7.06 5.25 4.38
CA SER A 129 -7.15 6.49 5.17
C SER A 129 -5.97 7.43 4.92
N ALA A 130 -6.17 8.73 5.18
CA ALA A 130 -5.10 9.71 5.14
C ALA A 130 -3.95 9.34 6.10
N GLN A 131 -4.25 8.67 7.21
CA GLN A 131 -3.23 8.17 8.13
C GLN A 131 -2.38 7.06 7.50
N ASP A 132 -2.96 6.19 6.67
CA ASP A 132 -2.23 5.14 5.95
C ASP A 132 -1.22 5.76 4.94
N LEU A 133 -1.54 6.95 4.40
CA LEU A 133 -0.62 7.74 3.57
C LEU A 133 0.56 8.30 4.38
N MET A 134 0.34 8.69 5.64
CA MET A 134 1.35 9.33 6.48
C MET A 134 2.25 8.34 7.23
N LEU A 135 1.71 7.19 7.65
CA LEU A 135 2.40 6.23 8.53
C LEU A 135 3.23 5.19 7.79
N THR A 136 3.34 5.28 6.47
CA THR A 136 4.14 4.34 5.69
C THR A 136 5.53 4.93 5.48
N PRO A 137 6.58 4.34 6.09
CA PRO A 137 7.93 4.72 5.74
C PRO A 137 8.11 4.56 4.22
N PRO A 138 8.66 5.58 3.53
CA PRO A 138 9.01 5.44 2.13
C PRO A 138 9.90 4.21 1.95
N ARG A 139 9.93 3.67 0.73
CA ARG A 139 10.90 2.64 0.36
C ARG A 139 12.30 3.13 0.73
N CYS A 140 12.92 2.48 1.72
CA CYS A 140 14.25 2.84 2.17
C CYS A 140 15.26 2.20 1.23
N ASP A 141 16.17 3.00 0.68
CA ASP A 141 17.29 2.49 -0.11
C ASP A 141 18.15 1.59 0.77
N THR A 142 18.49 0.42 0.23
CA THR A 142 19.22 -0.61 0.96
C THR A 142 20.02 -1.49 0.01
N LYS A 143 20.82 -2.40 0.56
CA LYS A 143 21.57 -3.42 -0.17
C LYS A 143 21.50 -4.71 0.63
N ILE A 144 20.35 -5.38 0.57
CA ILE A 144 20.10 -6.62 1.30
C ILE A 144 20.17 -7.79 0.32
N PRO A 145 21.12 -8.72 0.46
CA PRO A 145 21.13 -9.95 -0.33
C PRO A 145 19.83 -10.74 -0.11
N VAL A 146 19.21 -11.17 -1.21
CA VAL A 146 17.96 -11.96 -1.17
C VAL A 146 18.03 -13.12 -2.14
N VAL A 147 17.44 -14.24 -1.73
CA VAL A 147 17.16 -15.37 -2.63
C VAL A 147 15.68 -15.27 -3.03
N VAL A 148 15.41 -15.20 -4.33
CA VAL A 148 14.06 -15.17 -4.89
C VAL A 148 13.75 -16.53 -5.52
N SER A 149 12.77 -17.23 -4.98
CA SER A 149 12.32 -18.55 -5.46
C SER A 149 10.99 -18.42 -6.20
N VAL A 150 10.88 -18.94 -7.42
CA VAL A 150 9.62 -18.91 -8.21
C VAL A 150 8.67 -20.04 -7.79
N VAL A 151 7.40 -19.68 -7.57
CA VAL A 151 6.33 -20.60 -7.12
C VAL A 151 5.18 -20.62 -8.13
N GLY A 152 4.70 -21.81 -8.51
CA GLY A 152 3.41 -22.01 -9.17
C GLY A 152 3.37 -22.13 -10.70
N LEU A 153 4.45 -21.86 -11.43
CA LEU A 153 4.52 -22.16 -12.87
C LEU A 153 5.26 -23.48 -13.10
N ALA A 154 4.60 -24.47 -13.71
CA ALA A 154 5.12 -25.83 -13.92
C ALA A 154 6.48 -25.90 -14.66
N SER A 155 6.84 -24.85 -15.41
CA SER A 155 8.11 -24.75 -16.15
C SER A 155 9.23 -23.99 -15.41
N ALA A 156 8.93 -23.31 -14.29
CA ALA A 156 9.87 -22.45 -13.56
C ALA A 156 9.87 -22.69 -12.04
N GLN A 157 9.11 -23.67 -11.57
CA GLN A 157 8.97 -24.02 -10.16
C GLN A 157 10.32 -24.45 -9.58
N GLY A 158 10.78 -23.78 -8.51
CA GLY A 158 12.04 -24.11 -7.83
C GLY A 158 13.29 -23.44 -8.41
N LEU A 159 13.16 -22.51 -9.36
CA LEU A 159 14.27 -21.65 -9.76
C LEU A 159 14.57 -20.62 -8.66
N ASN A 160 15.81 -20.63 -8.18
CA ASN A 160 16.32 -19.71 -7.17
C ASN A 160 17.24 -18.68 -7.84
N TYR A 161 16.92 -17.41 -7.65
CA TYR A 161 17.71 -16.30 -8.16
C TYR A 161 18.35 -15.56 -7.00
N ASN A 162 19.68 -15.48 -7.00
CA ASN A 162 20.40 -14.58 -6.11
C ASN A 162 20.24 -13.16 -6.63
N ALA A 163 19.79 -12.26 -5.77
CA ALA A 163 19.47 -10.90 -6.13
C ALA A 163 19.78 -9.94 -4.96
N MET A 164 19.60 -8.65 -5.20
CA MET A 164 19.83 -7.60 -4.21
C MET A 164 18.55 -6.79 -4.03
N ILE A 165 18.03 -6.72 -2.81
CA ILE A 165 16.98 -5.75 -2.48
C ILE A 165 17.64 -4.38 -2.45
N THR A 166 17.27 -3.51 -3.37
CA THR A 166 17.73 -2.13 -3.44
C THR A 166 16.81 -1.17 -2.72
N GLN A 167 15.54 -1.53 -2.59
CA GLN A 167 14.57 -0.77 -1.82
C GLN A 167 13.63 -1.70 -1.09
N LEU A 168 13.34 -1.41 0.18
CA LEU A 168 12.46 -2.24 1.00
C LEU A 168 11.44 -1.36 1.73
N SER A 169 10.19 -1.82 1.74
CA SER A 169 9.14 -1.32 2.64
C SER A 169 8.34 -2.51 3.18
N HIS A 170 7.41 -2.23 4.09
CA HIS A 170 6.52 -3.26 4.63
C HIS A 170 5.53 -3.82 3.60
N VAL A 171 5.54 -3.30 2.39
CA VAL A 171 4.58 -3.69 1.34
C VAL A 171 5.25 -4.32 0.12
N GLY A 172 6.55 -4.11 -0.04
CA GLY A 172 7.25 -4.73 -1.15
C GLY A 172 8.73 -4.43 -1.15
N ALA A 173 9.39 -4.99 -2.14
CA ALA A 173 10.81 -4.83 -2.37
C ALA A 173 11.07 -4.54 -3.85
N LEU A 174 11.96 -3.58 -4.12
CA LEU A 174 12.63 -3.48 -5.41
C LEU A 174 13.87 -4.36 -5.37
N VAL A 175 13.98 -5.26 -6.34
CA VAL A 175 15.03 -6.26 -6.41
C VAL A 175 15.81 -6.13 -7.70
N GLU A 176 17.13 -6.00 -7.61
CA GLU A 176 18.05 -6.12 -8.73
C GLU A 176 18.45 -7.59 -8.93
N SER A 177 18.11 -8.15 -10.09
CA SER A 177 18.43 -9.53 -10.47
C SER A 177 19.18 -9.58 -11.80
N THR A 178 20.05 -10.56 -11.98
CA THR A 178 20.70 -10.84 -13.27
C THR A 178 19.79 -11.62 -14.23
N ALA A 179 18.65 -12.12 -13.74
CA ALA A 179 17.68 -12.87 -14.51
C ALA A 179 16.34 -12.13 -14.62
N LYS A 180 15.67 -12.30 -15.76
CA LYS A 180 14.31 -11.81 -15.95
C LYS A 180 13.33 -12.66 -15.13
N ILE A 181 12.52 -12.02 -14.30
CA ILE A 181 11.38 -12.66 -13.62
C ILE A 181 10.10 -12.05 -14.18
N LEU A 182 9.17 -12.87 -14.68
CA LEU A 182 8.00 -12.37 -15.38
C LEU A 182 7.01 -11.67 -14.42
N THR A 183 6.40 -10.58 -14.88
CA THR A 183 5.23 -9.98 -14.21
C THR A 183 4.12 -11.00 -13.99
N GLY A 184 3.46 -10.94 -12.83
CA GLY A 184 2.42 -11.87 -12.39
C GLY A 184 2.97 -13.16 -11.75
N THR A 185 4.29 -13.37 -11.76
CA THR A 185 4.91 -14.55 -11.15
C THR A 185 4.82 -14.47 -9.63
N LYS A 186 4.35 -15.53 -8.98
CA LYS A 186 4.42 -15.67 -7.53
C LYS A 186 5.83 -16.11 -7.13
N VAL A 187 6.37 -15.46 -6.10
CA VAL A 187 7.73 -15.66 -5.62
C VAL A 187 7.77 -15.77 -4.10
N VAL A 188 8.83 -16.37 -3.59
CA VAL A 188 9.20 -16.37 -2.17
C VAL A 188 10.57 -15.70 -2.04
N LEU A 189 10.67 -14.72 -1.15
CA LEU A 189 11.88 -13.99 -0.85
C LEU A 189 12.42 -14.46 0.49
N ALA A 190 13.67 -14.93 0.50
CA ALA A 190 14.39 -15.26 1.73
C ALA A 190 15.56 -14.28 1.93
N PHE A 191 15.51 -13.48 3.00
CA PHE A 191 16.54 -12.49 3.32
C PHE A 191 16.61 -12.20 4.82
N SER A 192 17.69 -11.56 5.27
CA SER A 192 17.83 -11.09 6.65
C SER A 192 17.96 -9.57 6.67
N ILE A 193 17.16 -8.91 7.51
CA ILE A 193 17.25 -7.46 7.70
C ILE A 193 18.52 -7.13 8.50
N PRO A 194 19.34 -6.15 8.08
CA PRO A 194 20.50 -5.70 8.84
C PRO A 194 20.12 -5.30 10.27
N GLY A 195 20.84 -5.82 11.26
CA GLY A 195 20.53 -5.59 12.68
C GLY A 195 19.46 -6.51 13.27
N GLN A 196 18.88 -7.42 12.49
CA GLN A 196 17.96 -8.46 12.97
C GLN A 196 18.53 -9.86 12.70
N ASN A 197 18.63 -10.69 13.74
CA ASN A 197 19.29 -12.01 13.66
C ASN A 197 18.40 -13.14 13.13
N THR A 198 17.13 -12.88 12.80
CA THR A 198 16.19 -13.89 12.29
C THR A 198 15.90 -13.66 10.81
N PRO A 199 16.13 -14.67 9.94
CA PRO A 199 15.79 -14.54 8.53
C PRO A 199 14.27 -14.41 8.35
N LEU A 200 13.89 -13.71 7.29
CA LEU A 200 12.52 -13.51 6.85
C LEU A 200 12.29 -14.34 5.59
N THR A 201 11.14 -14.99 5.52
CA THR A 201 10.64 -15.67 4.31
C THR A 201 9.28 -15.09 3.98
N ILE A 202 9.21 -14.31 2.90
CA ILE A 202 8.03 -13.53 2.55
C ILE A 202 7.54 -13.96 1.17
N HIS A 203 6.24 -14.22 1.05
CA HIS A 203 5.62 -14.46 -0.24
C HIS A 203 5.38 -13.14 -0.96
N GLY A 204 5.44 -13.15 -2.29
CA GLY A 204 5.13 -11.97 -3.07
C GLY A 204 4.73 -12.26 -4.50
N THR A 205 4.29 -11.22 -5.18
CA THR A 205 3.95 -11.25 -6.60
C THR A 205 4.78 -10.19 -7.33
N VAL A 206 5.38 -10.59 -8.44
CA VAL A 206 6.14 -9.68 -9.30
C VAL A 206 5.18 -8.76 -10.04
N LEU A 207 5.27 -7.46 -9.80
CA LEU A 207 4.44 -6.46 -10.47
C LEU A 207 5.06 -6.01 -11.78
N THR A 208 6.34 -5.65 -11.76
CA THR A 208 7.05 -5.18 -12.95
C THR A 208 8.43 -5.82 -13.01
N SER A 209 8.91 -6.05 -14.23
CA SER A 209 10.28 -6.48 -14.48
C SER A 209 10.80 -5.79 -15.72
N GLY A 210 11.72 -4.85 -15.51
CA GLY A 210 12.32 -4.03 -16.56
C GLY A 210 13.84 -3.97 -16.44
N VAL A 211 14.52 -3.61 -17.53
CA VAL A 211 15.96 -3.33 -17.51
C VAL A 211 16.14 -1.82 -17.43
N SER A 212 16.94 -1.36 -16.48
CA SER A 212 17.38 0.04 -16.46
C SER A 212 18.56 0.19 -17.44
N GLY A 213 18.39 1.01 -18.48
CA GLY A 213 19.46 1.31 -19.46
C GLY A 213 19.23 0.81 -20.89
N ALA A 214 18.07 1.10 -21.49
CA ALA A 214 17.92 0.99 -22.95
C ALA A 214 18.06 2.39 -23.59
N GLU A 215 19.26 2.96 -23.58
CA GLU A 215 19.65 3.88 -24.63
C GLU A 215 20.21 3.06 -25.80
N SER A 216 19.66 3.30 -26.98
CA SER A 216 20.04 2.68 -28.23
C SER A 216 21.49 3.06 -28.59
N GLY A 217 22.46 2.16 -28.37
CA GLY A 217 23.77 2.31 -29.02
C GLY A 217 25.06 1.78 -28.36
N GLU A 218 25.05 0.89 -27.35
CA GLU A 218 26.30 0.42 -26.72
C GLU A 218 26.58 -1.10 -26.80
N PRO A 219 27.87 -1.53 -26.75
CA PRO A 219 28.31 -2.87 -27.15
C PRO A 219 27.95 -3.98 -26.15
N SER A 220 27.97 -5.21 -26.65
CA SER A 220 27.46 -6.46 -26.08
C SER A 220 28.19 -7.05 -24.87
N SER A 221 28.59 -6.26 -23.86
CA SER A 221 29.22 -6.81 -22.64
C SER A 221 28.67 -6.30 -21.30
N VAL A 222 27.56 -5.54 -21.29
CA VAL A 222 26.94 -5.09 -20.04
C VAL A 222 26.03 -6.19 -19.49
N VAL A 223 26.32 -6.69 -18.27
CA VAL A 223 25.43 -7.57 -17.53
C VAL A 223 24.10 -6.85 -17.36
N ARG A 224 23.03 -7.38 -17.97
CA ARG A 224 21.70 -6.79 -17.89
C ARG A 224 21.14 -6.98 -16.48
N THR A 225 21.08 -5.89 -15.72
CA THR A 225 20.45 -5.88 -14.40
C THR A 225 18.96 -5.59 -14.55
N TRP A 226 18.15 -6.57 -14.17
CA TRP A 226 16.70 -6.47 -14.11
C TRP A 226 16.30 -5.83 -12.79
N HIS A 227 15.49 -4.79 -12.87
CA HIS A 227 14.80 -4.22 -11.73
C HIS A 227 13.42 -4.88 -11.67
N VAL A 228 13.22 -5.68 -10.62
CA VAL A 228 12.04 -6.49 -10.38
C VAL A 228 11.30 -5.91 -9.19
N ASP A 229 10.11 -5.39 -9.42
CA ASP A 229 9.25 -4.90 -8.34
C ASP A 229 8.38 -6.03 -7.81
N ILE A 230 8.46 -6.26 -6.50
CA ILE A 230 7.77 -7.36 -5.84
C ILE A 230 6.87 -6.81 -4.74
N GLN A 231 5.57 -7.08 -4.85
CA GLN A 231 4.61 -6.83 -3.80
C GLN A 231 4.58 -8.00 -2.83
N PHE A 232 4.66 -7.74 -1.52
CA PHE A 232 4.50 -8.76 -0.50
C PHE A 232 3.05 -9.19 -0.38
N THR A 233 2.84 -10.49 -0.22
CA THR A 233 1.55 -11.13 0.01
C THR A 233 1.64 -11.97 1.29
N ASP A 234 0.57 -12.02 2.07
CA ASP A 234 0.49 -12.84 3.29
C ASP A 234 1.57 -12.52 4.34
N LEU A 235 1.96 -11.24 4.47
CA LEU A 235 2.95 -10.82 5.44
C LEU A 235 2.41 -10.91 6.88
N SER A 236 3.12 -11.62 7.76
CA SER A 236 2.69 -11.77 9.16
C SER A 236 2.75 -10.43 9.92
N PRO A 237 1.89 -10.19 10.94
CA PRO A 237 1.94 -8.97 11.75
C PRO A 237 3.30 -8.73 12.41
N THR A 238 3.98 -9.82 12.80
CA THR A 238 5.33 -9.79 13.38
C THR A 238 6.34 -9.29 12.36
N ASP A 239 6.34 -9.83 11.15
CA ASP A 239 7.28 -9.44 10.09
C ASP A 239 7.01 -8.02 9.58
N LEU A 240 5.74 -7.64 9.48
CA LEU A 240 5.32 -6.27 9.20
C LEU A 240 5.90 -5.28 10.23
N THR A 241 5.79 -5.61 11.52
CA THR A 241 6.33 -4.77 12.60
C THR A 241 7.84 -4.64 12.49
N ARG A 242 8.53 -5.75 12.19
CA ARG A 242 9.99 -5.79 12.01
C ARG A 242 10.47 -4.96 10.85
N ILE A 243 9.79 -5.02 9.69
CA ILE A 243 10.15 -4.23 8.51
C ILE A 243 9.85 -2.76 8.74
N ARG A 244 8.71 -2.41 9.35
CA ARG A 244 8.39 -1.02 9.71
C ARG A 244 9.43 -0.43 10.66
N ALA A 245 9.79 -1.15 11.72
CA ALA A 245 10.80 -0.71 12.68
C ALA A 245 12.16 -0.46 12.02
N TRP A 246 12.59 -1.37 11.14
CA TRP A 246 13.83 -1.19 10.37
C TRP A 246 13.76 0.02 9.43
N ALA A 247 12.65 0.19 8.70
CA ALA A 247 12.51 1.30 7.77
C ALA A 247 12.53 2.66 8.50
N LEU A 248 11.89 2.76 9.66
CA LEU A 248 11.95 3.95 10.52
C LEU A 248 13.38 4.30 10.98
N GLN A 249 14.19 3.29 11.31
CA GLN A 249 15.59 3.48 11.72
C GLN A 249 16.52 3.83 10.55
N THR A 250 16.19 3.39 9.35
CA THR A 250 17.01 3.56 8.14
C THR A 250 16.68 4.87 7.40
N MET A 251 15.59 5.55 7.78
CA MET A 251 15.28 6.86 7.22
C MET A 251 16.36 7.89 7.56
N PRO A 252 16.74 8.77 6.60
CA PRO A 252 17.62 9.89 6.90
C PRO A 252 16.96 10.76 7.98
N PRO A 253 17.73 11.29 8.95
CA PRO A 253 17.19 12.17 9.97
C PRO A 253 16.50 13.35 9.28
N SER A 254 15.22 13.55 9.59
CA SER A 254 14.45 14.69 9.11
C SER A 254 15.22 15.95 9.48
N HIS A 255 15.73 16.68 8.47
CA HIS A 255 16.26 18.01 8.70
C HIS A 255 15.11 18.85 9.28
N ASN A 256 15.23 19.17 10.56
CA ASN A 256 14.41 20.19 11.21
C ASN A 256 14.47 21.45 10.34
N ARG A 257 13.37 21.77 9.67
CA ARG A 257 13.17 23.13 9.16
C ARG A 257 12.73 23.97 10.35
N SER A 258 13.69 24.73 10.86
CA SER A 258 13.52 25.94 11.66
C SER A 258 12.55 26.93 11.01
#